data_AF-A0AAD6BB23-F1
#
_entry.id   AF-A0AAD6BB23-F1
#
_cell.length_a   1.000
_cell.length_b   1.000
_cell.length_c   1.000
_cell.angle_alpha   90.00
_cell.angle_beta   90.00
_cell.angle_gamma   90.00
#
_symmetry.space_group_name_H-M   'P 1'
#
loop_
_entity.id
_entity.type
_entity.pdbx_description
1 polymer ?
#
loop_
_entity_poly.entity_id
_entity_poly.type
_entity_poly.pdbx_seq_one_letter_code
_entity_poly.pdbx_strand_id
1 'polypeptide(L)'
;MAAEEAGGVSRTPACLCVLCGLPAAGKSFLAGRVLRSAAQRGWRASVVPYDDLIPEQAFQTRGEEDGVKLQEHTEWKLHRQAVLQCIEQFLEKPGVLAELPSSCQINRAAWNQCILPLLQPGAQDRSQADRAPLLFLLDDNFYYPSMRYEVYQLARKYSLGFCQVYLQCDVESCISRNQSRSKPIPTEVILDMVKRLESPNPQKNSWETNSISLNTTDDLSECDMQRVMELISSALSNPLSPAEDNTEQKEADRLKCASSVVHQTDQACRRRISEAMRTARENQVAPEHMRSLAAQLNESKATFLHNLRRQFLEEASFTKEEDIDVERVVERAVDVFNHEKKEILLRIINENK
;
A
#
# COMPACT_ATOMS: atom_id res chain seq x y z
N MET A 1 16.45 24.70 44.39
CA MET A 1 15.30 23.78 44.24
C MET A 1 15.52 23.03 42.95
N ALA A 2 15.92 21.77 43.08
CA ALA A 2 16.25 20.89 41.98
C ALA A 2 14.97 20.53 41.23
N ALA A 3 14.97 20.71 39.91
CA ALA A 3 13.97 20.13 39.04
C ALA A 3 14.29 18.64 38.89
N GLU A 4 13.32 17.80 39.24
CA GLU A 4 13.39 16.35 39.11
C GLU A 4 13.59 15.95 37.65
N GLU A 5 14.68 15.21 37.38
CA GLU A 5 14.88 14.46 36.14
C GLU A 5 13.80 13.38 36.05
N ALA A 6 12.83 13.57 35.16
CA ALA A 6 11.95 12.49 34.73
C ALA A 6 12.79 11.47 33.94
N GLY A 7 13.12 10.34 34.58
CA GLY A 7 13.81 9.22 33.98
C GLY A 7 13.04 8.62 32.81
N GLY A 8 13.28 9.12 31.60
CA GLY A 8 12.82 8.50 30.36
C GLY A 8 13.68 7.29 30.05
N VAL A 9 13.09 6.10 30.02
CA VAL A 9 13.73 4.90 29.45
C VAL A 9 14.06 5.21 27.99
N SER A 10 15.35 5.44 27.69
CA SER A 10 15.84 5.72 26.34
C SER A 10 15.53 4.52 25.44
N ARG A 11 14.40 4.56 24.72
CA ARG A 11 14.06 3.56 23.71
C ARG A 11 15.11 3.57 22.61
N THR A 12 15.44 2.39 22.09
CA THR A 12 16.30 2.24 20.92
C THR A 12 15.68 3.00 19.74
N PRO A 13 16.45 3.86 19.02
CA PRO A 13 15.96 4.49 17.81
C PRO A 13 15.52 3.42 16.80
N ALA A 14 14.36 3.58 16.19
CA ALA A 14 13.87 2.67 15.16
C ALA A 14 13.27 3.43 13.99
N CYS A 15 13.36 2.85 12.78
CA CYS A 15 12.81 3.43 11.57
C CYS A 15 12.01 2.40 10.77
N LEU A 16 10.83 2.82 10.29
CA LEU A 16 10.05 2.10 9.28
C LEU A 16 10.31 2.74 7.91
N CYS A 17 10.99 2.01 7.04
CA CYS A 17 11.29 2.44 5.67
C CYS A 17 10.43 1.67 4.68
N VAL A 18 9.54 2.36 3.98
CA VAL A 18 8.66 1.78 2.96
C VAL A 18 9.36 1.76 1.61
N LEU A 19 9.41 0.59 0.96
CA LEU A 19 9.85 0.46 -0.43
C LEU A 19 8.62 0.41 -1.34
N CYS A 20 8.43 1.39 -2.21
CA CYS A 20 7.24 1.51 -3.07
C CYS A 20 7.65 1.37 -4.54
N GLY A 21 6.82 0.69 -5.34
CA GLY A 21 7.06 0.58 -6.79
C GLY A 21 6.43 -0.67 -7.40
N LEU A 22 6.47 -0.74 -8.73
CA LEU A 22 5.90 -1.86 -9.50
C LEU A 22 6.53 -3.21 -9.13
N PRO A 23 5.83 -4.33 -9.40
CA PRO A 23 6.45 -5.65 -9.40
C PRO A 23 7.70 -5.63 -10.28
N ALA A 24 8.77 -6.29 -9.82
CA ALA A 24 10.07 -6.33 -10.51
C ALA A 24 10.79 -4.98 -10.71
N ALA A 25 10.35 -3.89 -10.07
CA ALA A 25 11.09 -2.62 -10.04
C ALA A 25 12.43 -2.67 -9.26
N GLY A 26 12.74 -3.79 -8.58
CA GLY A 26 14.01 -3.97 -7.86
C GLY A 26 13.97 -3.66 -6.36
N LYS A 27 12.77 -3.65 -5.74
CA LYS A 27 12.60 -3.38 -4.30
C LYS A 27 13.42 -4.32 -3.42
N SER A 28 13.24 -5.63 -3.59
CA SER A 28 13.98 -6.65 -2.83
C SER A 28 15.49 -6.59 -3.08
N PHE A 29 15.91 -6.20 -4.29
CA PHE A 29 17.32 -6.00 -4.63
C PHE A 29 17.91 -4.80 -3.85
N LEU A 30 17.23 -3.66 -3.86
CA LEU A 30 17.59 -2.49 -3.06
C LEU A 30 17.63 -2.84 -1.56
N ALA A 31 16.62 -3.56 -1.07
CA ALA A 31 16.53 -3.96 0.32
C ALA A 31 17.78 -4.73 0.78
N GLY A 32 18.26 -5.68 -0.03
CA GLY A 32 19.50 -6.40 0.24
C GLY A 32 20.75 -5.51 0.27
N ARG A 33 20.85 -4.50 -0.60
CA ARG A 33 21.95 -3.51 -0.55
C ARG A 33 21.88 -2.64 0.70
N VAL A 34 20.68 -2.23 1.11
CA VAL A 34 20.47 -1.43 2.33
C VAL A 34 20.83 -2.25 3.57
N LEU A 35 20.47 -3.53 3.65
CA LEU A 35 20.88 -4.41 4.76
C LEU A 35 22.40 -4.46 4.94
N ARG A 36 23.16 -4.63 3.85
CA ARG A 36 24.63 -4.65 3.90
C ARG A 36 25.20 -3.32 4.40
N SER A 37 24.64 -2.21 3.91
CA SER A 37 25.07 -0.86 4.28
C SER A 37 24.71 -0.53 5.74
N ALA A 38 23.55 -0.99 6.21
CA ALA A 38 23.10 -0.86 7.58
C ALA A 38 24.00 -1.66 8.55
N ALA A 39 24.36 -2.89 8.18
CA ALA A 39 25.29 -3.72 8.96
C ALA A 39 26.68 -3.06 9.11
N GLN A 40 27.20 -2.43 8.05
CA GLN A 40 28.45 -1.65 8.10
C GLN A 40 28.36 -0.45 9.06
N ARG A 41 27.17 0.10 9.28
CA ARG A 41 26.89 1.18 10.24
C ARG A 41 26.54 0.65 11.64
N GLY A 42 26.58 -0.66 11.86
CA GLY A 42 26.23 -1.30 13.13
C GLY A 42 24.72 -1.26 13.44
N TRP A 43 23.86 -1.02 12.44
CA TRP A 43 22.41 -1.03 12.62
C TRP A 43 21.87 -2.45 12.60
N ARG A 44 20.80 -2.67 13.36
CA ARG A 44 20.01 -3.89 13.35
C ARG A 44 18.90 -3.72 12.32
N ALA A 45 19.11 -4.25 11.13
CA ALA A 45 18.19 -4.08 10.02
C ALA A 45 17.57 -5.41 9.58
N SER A 46 16.31 -5.36 9.15
CA SER A 46 15.63 -6.50 8.55
C SER A 46 14.67 -6.07 7.44
N VAL A 47 14.46 -6.99 6.51
CA VAL A 47 13.44 -6.87 5.47
C VAL A 47 12.19 -7.59 5.94
N VAL A 48 11.05 -6.96 5.72
CA VAL A 48 9.71 -7.51 5.96
C VAL A 48 9.09 -7.75 4.58
N PRO A 49 9.34 -8.92 3.95
CA PRO A 49 8.82 -9.25 2.62
C PRO A 49 7.35 -9.68 2.72
N TYR A 50 6.45 -8.81 2.29
CA TYR A 50 5.01 -9.08 2.37
C TYR A 50 4.60 -10.28 1.52
N ASP A 51 5.28 -10.51 0.38
CA ASP A 51 5.04 -11.65 -0.51
C ASP A 51 5.29 -13.01 0.19
N ASP A 52 6.25 -13.09 1.15
CA ASP A 52 6.56 -14.33 1.88
C ASP A 52 5.72 -14.49 3.17
N LEU A 53 5.29 -13.36 3.73
CA LEU A 53 4.50 -13.31 4.97
C LEU A 53 3.01 -13.56 4.72
N ILE A 54 2.49 -13.14 3.57
CA ILE A 54 1.08 -13.26 3.23
C ILE A 54 0.86 -14.51 2.36
N PRO A 55 -0.10 -15.40 2.72
CA PRO A 55 -0.39 -16.58 1.93
C PRO A 55 -0.81 -16.24 0.49
N GLU A 56 -0.34 -17.02 -0.50
CA GLU A 56 -0.67 -16.81 -1.92
C GLU A 56 -2.20 -16.75 -2.17
N GLN A 57 -2.98 -17.49 -1.39
CA GLN A 57 -4.45 -17.53 -1.50
C GLN A 57 -5.10 -16.17 -1.18
N ALA A 58 -4.48 -15.36 -0.32
CA ALA A 58 -5.00 -14.03 0.02
C ALA A 58 -4.92 -13.03 -1.15
N PHE A 59 -4.05 -13.31 -2.13
CA PHE A 59 -3.89 -12.51 -3.35
C PHE A 59 -4.74 -13.04 -4.52
N GLN A 60 -5.34 -14.23 -4.38
CA GLN A 60 -6.17 -14.81 -5.42
C GLN A 60 -7.56 -14.18 -5.41
N THR A 61 -7.96 -13.62 -6.55
CA THR A 61 -9.36 -13.26 -6.78
C THR A 61 -10.11 -14.57 -6.98
N ARG A 62 -10.83 -15.09 -5.96
CA ARG A 62 -11.66 -16.30 -6.15
C ARG A 62 -12.69 -16.02 -7.25
N GLY A 63 -12.46 -16.64 -8.41
CA GLY A 63 -13.42 -16.69 -9.50
C GLY A 63 -14.62 -17.52 -9.07
N GLU A 64 -15.78 -16.88 -9.10
CA GLU A 64 -17.14 -17.42 -9.24
C GLU A 64 -17.33 -18.93 -9.03
N GLU A 65 -17.64 -19.32 -7.79
CA GLU A 65 -18.62 -20.37 -7.51
C GLU A 65 -19.48 -19.91 -6.32
N ASP A 66 -20.81 -19.88 -6.52
CA ASP A 66 -21.87 -19.57 -5.55
C ASP A 66 -21.91 -18.17 -4.90
N GLY A 67 -22.54 -17.23 -5.62
CA GLY A 67 -23.68 -16.44 -5.11
C GLY A 67 -23.53 -15.47 -3.92
N VAL A 68 -22.41 -15.44 -3.19
CA VAL A 68 -22.23 -14.59 -1.99
C VAL A 68 -20.90 -13.84 -2.07
N LYS A 69 -20.86 -12.78 -2.89
CA LYS A 69 -19.68 -11.91 -3.06
C LYS A 69 -19.66 -10.81 -1.99
N LEU A 70 -18.93 -11.02 -0.88
CA LEU A 70 -18.66 -9.96 0.10
C LEU A 70 -17.20 -9.90 0.64
N GLN A 71 -16.29 -10.80 0.26
CA GLN A 71 -14.95 -10.92 0.88
C GLN A 71 -13.75 -10.51 -0.01
N GLU A 72 -14.00 -10.05 -1.24
CA GLU A 72 -13.03 -9.97 -2.35
C GLU A 72 -11.80 -9.05 -2.14
N HIS A 73 -11.90 -8.01 -1.31
CA HIS A 73 -10.80 -7.05 -1.07
C HIS A 73 -10.33 -6.99 0.39
N THR A 74 -10.96 -7.76 1.27
CA THR A 74 -10.74 -7.70 2.72
C THR A 74 -9.56 -8.55 3.17
N GLU A 75 -9.32 -9.72 2.56
CA GLU A 75 -8.33 -10.68 3.10
C GLU A 75 -6.90 -10.16 3.02
N TRP A 76 -6.38 -9.81 1.83
CA TRP A 76 -5.00 -9.29 1.73
C TRP A 76 -4.79 -8.02 2.58
N LYS A 77 -5.82 -7.17 2.74
CA LYS A 77 -5.76 -6.00 3.60
C LYS A 77 -5.64 -6.40 5.08
N LEU A 78 -6.40 -7.39 5.54
CA LEU A 78 -6.31 -7.94 6.89
C LEU A 78 -4.92 -8.54 7.14
N HIS A 79 -4.36 -9.27 6.17
CA HIS A 79 -3.01 -9.81 6.29
C HIS A 79 -1.95 -8.70 6.40
N ARG A 80 -2.06 -7.62 5.62
CA ARG A 80 -1.15 -6.47 5.73
C ARG A 80 -1.23 -5.79 7.10
N GLN A 81 -2.44 -5.64 7.64
CA GLN A 81 -2.63 -5.14 8.99
C GLN A 81 -2.04 -6.09 10.04
N ALA A 82 -2.15 -7.40 9.85
CA ALA A 82 -1.52 -8.39 10.72
C ALA A 82 0.01 -8.29 10.72
N VAL A 83 0.64 -7.99 9.57
CA VAL A 83 2.09 -7.71 9.50
C VAL A 83 2.44 -6.49 10.36
N LEU A 84 1.67 -5.40 10.27
CA LEU A 84 1.91 -4.21 11.10
C LEU A 84 1.71 -4.48 12.59
N GLN A 85 0.70 -5.28 12.96
CA GLN A 85 0.49 -5.74 14.34
C GLN A 85 1.67 -6.57 14.86
N CYS A 86 2.31 -7.37 14.02
CA CYS A 86 3.51 -8.12 14.42
C CYS A 86 4.70 -7.19 14.67
N ILE A 87 4.89 -6.17 13.82
CA ILE A 87 5.90 -5.13 14.04
C ILE A 87 5.61 -4.39 15.35
N GLU A 88 4.36 -4.00 15.58
CA GLU A 88 3.90 -3.34 16.79
C GLU A 88 4.21 -4.15 18.06
N GLN A 89 3.85 -5.44 18.07
CA GLN A 89 4.14 -6.34 19.19
C GLN A 89 5.65 -6.49 19.45
N PHE A 90 6.45 -6.56 18.39
CA PHE A 90 7.91 -6.59 18.50
C PHE A 90 8.45 -5.31 19.14
N LEU A 91 7.92 -4.14 18.76
CA LEU A 91 8.33 -2.85 19.31
C LEU A 91 7.95 -2.69 20.79
N GLU A 92 6.84 -3.30 21.23
CA GLU A 92 6.42 -3.28 22.63
C GLU A 92 7.24 -4.19 23.53
N LYS A 93 7.62 -5.38 23.02
CA LYS A 93 8.33 -6.41 23.80
C LYS A 93 9.53 -6.98 23.01
N PRO A 94 10.58 -6.17 22.78
CA PRO A 94 11.79 -6.64 22.14
C PRO A 94 12.48 -7.70 23.02
N GLY A 95 12.71 -8.90 22.48
CA GLY A 95 13.44 -9.98 23.15
C GLY A 95 12.63 -11.23 23.50
N VAL A 96 11.29 -11.16 23.45
CA VAL A 96 10.47 -12.37 23.37
C VAL A 96 10.37 -12.71 21.89
N LEU A 97 10.75 -13.93 21.47
CA LEU A 97 10.32 -14.46 20.18
C LEU A 97 8.80 -14.37 20.22
N ALA A 98 8.24 -13.37 19.54
CA ALA A 98 6.82 -13.04 19.67
C ALA A 98 6.05 -14.33 19.43
N GLU A 99 5.41 -14.87 20.46
CA GLU A 99 4.41 -15.90 20.27
C GLU A 99 3.33 -15.22 19.46
N LEU A 100 3.37 -15.39 18.12
CA LEU A 100 2.36 -14.79 17.27
C LEU A 100 1.00 -15.20 17.86
N PRO A 101 0.08 -14.27 18.07
CA PRO A 101 -1.27 -14.59 18.52
C PRO A 101 -1.81 -15.76 17.69
N SER A 102 -2.59 -16.64 18.29
CA SER A 102 -3.21 -17.78 17.57
C SER A 102 -4.05 -17.34 16.37
N SER A 103 -4.43 -16.06 16.32
CA SER A 103 -5.16 -15.39 15.24
C SER A 103 -4.28 -14.83 14.11
N CYS A 104 -2.94 -14.90 14.21
CA CYS A 104 -2.06 -14.28 13.23
C CYS A 104 -2.10 -15.03 11.91
N GLN A 105 -2.69 -14.40 10.90
CA GLN A 105 -2.93 -14.96 9.57
C GLN A 105 -1.67 -14.91 8.68
N ILE A 106 -0.49 -14.62 9.23
CA ILE A 106 0.77 -14.52 8.47
C ILE A 106 1.65 -15.75 8.68
N ASN A 107 2.57 -15.99 7.74
CA ASN A 107 3.52 -17.09 7.81
C ASN A 107 4.51 -16.90 8.98
N ARG A 108 4.34 -17.70 10.04
CA ARG A 108 5.19 -17.66 11.25
C ARG A 108 6.66 -17.93 10.98
N ALA A 109 6.97 -18.86 10.07
CA ALA A 109 8.36 -19.20 9.76
C ALA A 109 9.07 -18.05 9.06
N ALA A 110 8.39 -17.41 8.09
CA ALA A 110 8.89 -16.21 7.43
C ALA A 110 9.06 -15.04 8.42
N TRP A 111 8.08 -14.82 9.30
CA TRP A 111 8.19 -13.79 10.34
C TRP A 111 9.39 -14.00 11.27
N ASN A 112 9.61 -15.23 11.73
CA ASN A 112 10.75 -15.56 12.59
C ASN A 112 12.10 -15.28 11.90
N GLN A 113 12.20 -15.53 10.61
CA GLN A 113 13.38 -15.17 9.82
C GLN A 113 13.58 -13.66 9.73
N CYS A 114 12.49 -12.88 9.66
CA CYS A 114 12.55 -11.42 9.63
C CYS A 114 13.04 -10.84 10.97
N ILE A 115 12.60 -11.37 12.11
CA ILE A 115 12.96 -10.78 13.42
C ILE A 115 14.34 -11.20 13.93
N LEU A 116 14.88 -12.34 13.47
CA LEU A 116 16.15 -12.87 13.98
C LEU A 116 17.33 -11.89 13.86
N PRO A 117 17.54 -11.18 12.73
CA PRO A 117 18.61 -10.17 12.62
C PRO A 117 18.42 -8.96 13.54
N LEU A 118 17.18 -8.69 13.99
CA LEU A 118 16.87 -7.59 14.90
C LEU A 118 17.14 -7.94 16.36
N LEU A 119 17.11 -9.24 16.69
CA LEU A 119 17.36 -9.76 18.03
C LEU A 119 18.85 -10.00 18.30
N GLN A 120 19.66 -10.21 17.26
CA GLN A 120 21.08 -10.53 17.41
C GLN A 120 21.93 -9.26 17.46
N PRO A 121 22.57 -8.93 18.61
CA PRO A 121 23.52 -7.84 18.67
C PRO A 121 24.77 -8.16 17.82
N GLY A 122 25.15 -7.25 16.92
CA GLY A 122 26.44 -7.30 16.24
C GLY A 122 27.56 -7.33 17.29
N ALA A 123 28.43 -8.33 17.22
CA ALA A 123 29.41 -8.64 18.26
C ALA A 123 30.38 -7.48 18.51
N GLN A 124 30.44 -6.99 19.76
CA GLN A 124 31.68 -6.78 20.56
C GLN A 124 31.40 -6.15 21.93
N ASP A 125 30.23 -5.51 22.13
CA ASP A 125 29.86 -4.95 23.44
C ASP A 125 28.33 -5.01 23.65
N ARG A 126 27.86 -5.88 24.56
CA ARG A 126 26.40 -6.07 24.83
C ARG A 126 25.73 -4.76 25.26
N SER A 127 26.50 -3.86 25.88
CA SER A 127 26.07 -2.56 26.39
C SER A 127 25.70 -1.56 25.27
N GLN A 128 26.41 -1.60 24.14
CA GLN A 128 26.16 -0.73 22.99
C GLN A 128 25.16 -1.35 22.00
N ALA A 129 25.12 -2.67 21.91
CA ALA A 129 24.31 -3.35 20.93
C ALA A 129 22.80 -3.25 21.21
N ASP A 130 22.38 -3.08 22.47
CA ASP A 130 20.97 -2.78 22.81
C ASP A 130 20.53 -1.39 22.34
N ARG A 131 21.48 -0.46 22.13
CA ARG A 131 21.23 0.90 21.62
C ARG A 131 21.36 1.02 20.10
N ALA A 132 21.78 -0.04 19.41
CA ALA A 132 21.92 -0.03 17.97
C ALA A 132 20.57 0.25 17.29
N PRO A 133 20.49 1.23 16.36
CA PRO A 133 19.25 1.56 15.68
C PRO A 133 18.59 0.35 15.02
N LEU A 134 17.27 0.25 15.10
CA LEU A 134 16.47 -0.74 14.41
C LEU A 134 16.00 -0.18 13.06
N LEU A 135 16.06 -0.98 12.01
CA LEU A 135 15.54 -0.62 10.69
C LEU A 135 14.64 -1.74 10.15
N PHE A 136 13.39 -1.42 9.89
CA PHE A 136 12.46 -2.28 9.17
C PHE A 136 12.34 -1.76 7.73
N LEU A 137 12.73 -2.60 6.77
CA LEU A 137 12.50 -2.36 5.34
C LEU A 137 11.24 -3.10 4.94
N LEU A 138 10.14 -2.38 4.75
CA LEU A 138 8.87 -2.96 4.35
C LEU A 138 8.88 -3.12 2.82
N ASP A 139 8.96 -4.38 2.37
CA ASP A 139 9.00 -4.74 0.95
C ASP A 139 7.63 -5.26 0.52
N ASP A 140 6.87 -4.36 -0.08
CA ASP A 140 5.58 -4.61 -0.76
C ASP A 140 5.47 -3.62 -1.93
N ASN A 141 4.44 -3.69 -2.75
CA ASN A 141 4.21 -2.71 -3.81
C ASN A 141 3.86 -1.30 -3.30
N PHE A 142 3.21 -1.19 -2.13
CA PHE A 142 2.76 0.06 -1.50
C PHE A 142 2.11 1.07 -2.47
N TYR A 143 1.30 0.54 -3.41
CA TYR A 143 0.84 1.32 -4.56
C TYR A 143 -0.19 2.41 -4.24
N TYR A 144 -0.94 2.28 -3.14
CA TYR A 144 -1.86 3.31 -2.67
C TYR A 144 -1.27 4.12 -1.50
N PRO A 145 -1.54 5.44 -1.42
CA PRO A 145 -1.13 6.27 -0.29
C PRO A 145 -1.67 5.74 1.04
N SER A 146 -2.90 5.22 1.06
CA SER A 146 -3.51 4.64 2.26
C SER A 146 -2.70 3.49 2.86
N MET A 147 -1.99 2.70 2.03
CA MET A 147 -1.15 1.60 2.53
C MET A 147 0.10 2.15 3.23
N ARG A 148 0.68 3.23 2.70
CA ARG A 148 1.85 3.88 3.28
C ARG A 148 1.48 4.66 4.53
N TYR A 149 0.27 5.23 4.56
CA TYR A 149 -0.27 5.92 5.71
C TYR A 149 -0.44 5.01 6.93
N GLU A 150 -0.90 3.77 6.76
CA GLU A 150 -0.99 2.79 7.87
C GLU A 150 0.39 2.55 8.53
N VAL A 151 1.47 2.53 7.74
CA VAL A 151 2.86 2.43 8.24
C VAL A 151 3.28 3.72 8.95
N TYR A 152 2.99 4.88 8.36
CA TYR A 152 3.24 6.19 8.96
C TYR A 152 2.57 6.33 10.33
N GLN A 153 1.32 5.88 10.46
CA GLN A 153 0.57 5.91 11.72
C GLN A 153 1.25 5.06 12.79
N LEU A 154 1.70 3.85 12.44
CA LEU A 154 2.46 3.00 13.37
C LEU A 154 3.78 3.68 13.80
N ALA A 155 4.53 4.26 12.85
CA ALA A 155 5.74 5.00 13.15
C ALA A 155 5.48 6.17 14.10
N ARG A 156 4.43 6.95 13.85
CA ARG A 156 4.05 8.08 14.71
C ARG A 156 3.63 7.62 16.11
N LYS A 157 2.82 6.55 16.22
CA LYS A 157 2.35 5.98 17.50
C LYS A 157 3.50 5.62 18.44
N TYR A 158 4.60 5.07 17.91
CA TYR A 158 5.75 4.65 18.72
C TYR A 158 6.92 5.64 18.72
N SER A 159 6.75 6.82 18.14
CA SER A 159 7.81 7.83 17.97
C SER A 159 9.02 7.32 17.18
N LEU A 160 8.77 6.73 16.02
CA LEU A 160 9.77 6.14 15.14
C LEU A 160 10.12 7.07 13.98
N GLY A 161 11.30 6.84 13.40
CA GLY A 161 11.61 7.36 12.07
C GLY A 161 10.69 6.75 11.00
N PHE A 162 10.31 7.55 10.02
CA PHE A 162 9.56 7.10 8.85
C PHE A 162 10.13 7.71 7.58
N CYS A 163 10.32 6.88 6.57
CA CYS A 163 10.69 7.33 5.23
C CYS A 163 10.21 6.38 4.14
N GLN A 164 10.23 6.87 2.90
CA GLN A 164 9.74 6.15 1.73
C GLN A 164 10.75 6.22 0.59
N VAL A 165 11.03 5.08 -0.02
CA VAL A 165 11.85 5.02 -1.24
C VAL A 165 10.96 4.52 -2.37
N TYR A 166 10.71 5.40 -3.34
CA TYR A 166 9.96 5.08 -4.54
C TYR A 166 10.90 4.63 -5.65
N LEU A 167 10.75 3.40 -6.13
CA LEU A 167 11.51 2.83 -7.22
C LEU A 167 10.71 3.05 -8.51
N GLN A 168 11.14 4.06 -9.27
CA GLN A 168 10.60 4.38 -10.57
C GLN A 168 11.29 3.52 -11.62
N CYS A 169 10.50 2.66 -12.27
CA CYS A 169 10.96 1.80 -13.35
C CYS A 169 9.92 1.86 -14.48
N ASP A 170 10.38 1.88 -15.72
CA ASP A 170 9.51 1.73 -16.88
C ASP A 170 8.83 0.35 -16.89
N VAL A 171 7.67 0.29 -17.53
CA VAL A 171 6.82 -0.90 -17.53
C VAL A 171 7.45 -2.03 -18.33
N GLU A 172 8.15 -1.72 -19.42
CA GLU A 172 8.83 -2.68 -20.29
C GLU A 172 9.92 -3.43 -19.52
N SER A 173 10.75 -2.71 -18.77
CA SER A 173 11.76 -3.28 -17.88
C SER A 173 11.15 -4.11 -16.76
N CYS A 174 10.05 -3.65 -16.15
CA CYS A 174 9.35 -4.43 -15.12
C CYS A 174 8.83 -5.76 -15.69
N ILE A 175 8.22 -5.74 -16.88
CA ILE A 175 7.70 -6.94 -17.54
C ILE A 175 8.84 -7.91 -17.88
N SER A 176 9.92 -7.41 -18.50
CA SER A 176 11.09 -8.21 -18.87
C SER A 176 11.73 -8.88 -17.64
N ARG A 177 11.94 -8.12 -16.56
CA ARG A 177 12.49 -8.65 -15.30
C ARG A 177 11.54 -9.64 -14.65
N ASN A 178 10.23 -9.38 -14.67
CA ASN A 178 9.23 -10.27 -14.11
C ASN A 178 9.21 -11.64 -14.81
N GLN A 179 9.31 -11.67 -16.14
CA GLN A 179 9.39 -12.92 -16.92
C GLN A 179 10.59 -13.79 -16.56
N SER A 180 11.66 -13.18 -16.03
CA SER A 180 12.87 -13.86 -15.58
C SER A 180 12.80 -14.37 -14.14
N ARG A 181 11.71 -14.11 -13.39
CA ARG A 181 11.53 -14.56 -12.00
C ARG A 181 11.17 -16.04 -11.95
N SER A 182 11.49 -16.70 -10.84
CA SER A 182 11.10 -18.10 -10.58
C SER A 182 9.59 -18.30 -10.56
N LYS A 183 8.83 -17.32 -10.05
CA LYS A 183 7.37 -17.26 -10.05
C LYS A 183 6.93 -15.93 -10.69
N PRO A 184 6.84 -15.86 -12.02
CA PRO A 184 6.37 -14.65 -12.70
C PRO A 184 4.87 -14.45 -12.43
N ILE A 185 4.45 -13.20 -12.24
CA ILE A 185 3.02 -12.84 -12.28
C ILE A 185 2.57 -12.56 -13.72
N PRO A 186 1.28 -12.70 -14.06
CA PRO A 186 0.78 -12.37 -15.39
C PRO A 186 1.08 -10.90 -15.75
N THR A 187 1.41 -10.65 -17.01
CA THR A 187 1.74 -9.31 -17.52
C THR A 187 0.59 -8.33 -17.29
N GLU A 188 -0.65 -8.81 -17.42
CA GLU A 188 -1.89 -8.05 -17.23
C GLU A 188 -1.96 -7.49 -15.81
N VAL A 189 -1.49 -8.23 -14.80
CA VAL A 189 -1.43 -7.77 -13.40
C VAL A 189 -0.48 -6.58 -13.27
N ILE A 190 0.69 -6.62 -13.94
CA ILE A 190 1.63 -5.50 -13.93
C ILE A 190 1.01 -4.27 -14.59
N LEU A 191 0.39 -4.44 -15.75
CA LEU A 191 -0.28 -3.36 -16.48
C LEU A 191 -1.41 -2.72 -15.65
N ASP A 192 -2.20 -3.54 -14.94
CA ASP A 192 -3.24 -3.05 -14.04
C ASP A 192 -2.65 -2.33 -12.81
N MET A 193 -1.50 -2.77 -12.31
CA MET A 193 -0.80 -2.09 -11.23
C MET A 193 -0.21 -0.74 -11.67
N VAL A 194 0.28 -0.62 -12.90
CA VAL A 194 0.74 0.68 -13.46
C VAL A 194 -0.37 1.71 -13.41
N LYS A 195 -1.59 1.32 -13.81
CA LYS A 195 -2.76 2.22 -13.82
C LYS A 195 -3.14 2.73 -12.43
N ARG A 196 -2.77 2.00 -11.36
CA ARG A 196 -3.19 2.28 -9.97
C ARG A 196 -2.07 2.82 -9.09
N LEU A 197 -0.81 2.75 -9.53
CA LEU A 197 0.35 3.12 -8.74
C LEU A 197 0.39 4.64 -8.54
N GLU A 198 0.27 5.07 -7.29
CA GLU A 198 0.39 6.46 -6.89
C GLU A 198 1.75 6.68 -6.21
N SER A 199 2.65 7.43 -6.86
CA SER A 199 3.93 7.81 -6.26
C SER A 199 3.73 8.68 -5.00
N PRO A 200 4.67 8.66 -4.04
CA PRO A 200 4.63 9.59 -2.90
C PRO A 200 4.53 11.04 -3.38
N ASN A 201 3.64 11.82 -2.77
CA ASN A 201 3.37 13.21 -3.14
C ASN A 201 3.33 14.11 -1.90
N PRO A 202 4.49 14.65 -1.46
CA PRO A 202 4.59 15.54 -0.32
C PRO A 202 3.73 16.81 -0.40
N GLN A 203 3.39 17.27 -1.61
CA GLN A 203 2.57 18.47 -1.81
C GLN A 203 1.10 18.19 -1.49
N LYS A 204 0.63 16.97 -1.78
CA LYS A 204 -0.73 16.52 -1.49
C LYS A 204 -0.86 15.99 -0.06
N ASN A 205 0.18 15.28 0.39
CA ASN A 205 0.22 14.55 1.64
C ASN A 205 1.48 14.97 2.41
N SER A 206 1.37 15.91 3.36
CA SER A 206 2.52 16.39 4.13
C SER A 206 3.23 15.30 4.95
N TRP A 207 2.56 14.20 5.25
CA TRP A 207 3.16 13.04 5.92
C TRP A 207 4.11 12.24 4.99
N GLU A 208 4.09 12.52 3.69
CA GLU A 208 4.98 11.87 2.70
C GLU A 208 6.29 12.62 2.47
N THR A 209 6.58 13.71 3.19
CA THR A 209 7.77 14.57 2.98
C THR A 209 9.10 13.82 3.03
N ASN A 210 9.23 12.80 3.88
CA ASN A 210 10.43 11.96 3.94
C ASN A 210 10.41 10.89 2.84
N SER A 211 10.38 11.32 1.57
CA SER A 211 10.37 10.43 0.41
C SER A 211 11.43 10.80 -0.62
N ILE A 212 12.01 9.80 -1.28
CA ILE A 212 12.87 9.98 -2.45
C ILE A 212 12.41 9.07 -3.58
N SER A 213 12.65 9.50 -4.82
CA SER A 213 12.47 8.70 -6.02
C SER A 213 13.82 8.29 -6.60
N LEU A 214 13.97 7.01 -6.91
CA LEU A 214 15.13 6.42 -7.58
C LEU A 214 14.71 5.86 -8.92
N ASN A 215 15.45 6.18 -9.97
CA ASN A 215 15.26 5.52 -11.26
C ASN A 215 16.00 4.17 -11.21
N THR A 216 15.29 3.09 -11.47
CA THR A 216 15.80 1.72 -11.43
C THR A 216 15.72 1.03 -12.79
N THR A 217 15.49 1.78 -13.87
CA THR A 217 15.62 1.27 -15.25
C THR A 217 17.06 0.82 -15.50
N ASP A 218 18.02 1.62 -15.05
CA ASP A 218 19.45 1.30 -15.05
C ASP A 218 19.92 0.72 -13.69
N ASP A 219 21.19 0.33 -13.62
CA ASP A 219 21.81 -0.13 -12.38
C ASP A 219 21.88 0.99 -11.33
N LEU A 220 21.53 0.66 -10.09
CA LEU A 220 21.61 1.57 -8.94
C LEU A 220 23.06 2.00 -8.67
N SER A 221 23.32 3.30 -8.75
CA SER A 221 24.64 3.88 -8.48
C SER A 221 24.98 3.92 -6.98
N GLU A 222 26.25 4.10 -6.65
CA GLU A 222 26.67 4.35 -5.25
C GLU A 222 26.07 5.66 -4.70
N CYS A 223 25.87 6.67 -5.56
CA CYS A 223 25.20 7.91 -5.17
C CYS A 223 23.74 7.68 -4.75
N ASP A 224 23.01 6.81 -5.46
CA ASP A 224 21.64 6.46 -5.10
C ASP A 224 21.59 5.71 -3.77
N MET A 225 22.52 4.78 -3.57
CA MET A 225 22.66 4.09 -2.27
C MET A 225 22.96 5.06 -1.14
N GLN A 226 23.84 6.03 -1.37
CA GLN A 226 24.16 7.05 -0.38
C GLN A 226 22.93 7.89 -0.02
N ARG A 227 22.14 8.33 -1.02
CA ARG A 227 20.89 9.07 -0.81
C ARG A 227 19.87 8.28 0.01
N VAL A 228 19.73 6.97 -0.23
CA VAL A 228 18.87 6.08 0.56
C VAL A 228 19.34 6.01 2.01
N MET A 229 20.64 5.81 2.23
CA MET A 229 21.19 5.71 3.57
C MET A 229 21.12 7.04 4.33
N GLU A 230 21.26 8.18 3.65
CA GLU A 230 21.07 9.52 4.21
C GLU A 230 19.62 9.76 4.61
N LEU A 231 18.66 9.40 3.75
CA LEU A 231 17.24 9.48 4.07
C LEU A 231 16.90 8.68 5.33
N ILE A 232 17.35 7.42 5.41
CA ILE A 232 17.10 6.57 6.58
C ILE A 232 17.79 7.12 7.83
N SER A 233 19.02 7.62 7.71
CA SER A 233 19.74 8.24 8.84
C SER A 233 19.02 9.49 9.35
N SER A 234 18.52 10.31 8.43
CA SER A 234 17.74 11.50 8.74
C SER A 234 16.43 11.11 9.45
N ALA A 235 15.71 10.10 8.95
CA ALA A 235 14.49 9.61 9.58
C ALA A 235 14.74 9.04 10.98
N LEU A 236 15.82 8.28 11.18
CA LEU A 236 16.23 7.79 12.50
C LEU A 236 16.56 8.92 13.49
N SER A 237 17.12 10.02 13.01
CA SER A 237 17.50 11.18 13.84
C SER A 237 16.33 12.12 14.12
N ASN A 238 15.26 12.04 13.31
CA ASN A 238 14.08 12.88 13.40
C ASN A 238 12.82 12.00 13.52
N PRO A 239 12.64 11.29 14.65
CA PRO A 239 11.46 10.46 14.85
C PRO A 239 10.19 11.31 14.83
N LEU A 240 9.10 10.71 14.34
CA LEU A 240 7.79 11.35 14.34
C LEU A 240 7.31 11.56 15.77
N SER A 241 6.63 12.67 16.04
CA SER A 241 6.00 12.91 17.34
C SER A 241 4.57 12.34 17.37
N PRO A 242 4.15 11.66 18.45
CA PRO A 242 2.74 11.36 18.69
C PRO A 242 2.01 12.68 18.94
N ALA A 243 1.55 13.34 17.88
CA ALA A 243 0.82 14.60 17.99
C ALA A 243 -0.52 14.40 18.74
N GLU A 244 -0.88 15.34 19.63
CA GLU A 244 -2.20 15.47 20.30
C GLU A 244 -3.31 16.00 19.37
N ASP A 245 -3.05 16.15 18.06
CA ASP A 245 -3.82 17.06 17.19
C ASP A 245 -4.75 16.38 16.17
N ASN A 246 -5.84 17.09 15.83
CA ASN A 246 -6.96 16.66 14.96
C ASN A 246 -6.60 16.36 13.48
N THR A 247 -5.33 16.45 13.08
CA THR A 247 -4.88 16.18 11.71
C THR A 247 -4.99 14.71 11.34
N GLU A 248 -4.77 13.80 12.29
CA GLU A 248 -4.99 12.36 12.08
C GLU A 248 -6.46 12.02 11.92
N GLN A 249 -7.33 12.59 12.75
CA GLN A 249 -8.78 12.40 12.61
C GLN A 249 -9.22 12.92 11.24
N LYS A 250 -8.76 14.11 10.82
CA LYS A 250 -9.08 14.68 9.50
C LYS A 250 -8.56 13.84 8.33
N GLU A 251 -7.32 13.38 8.35
CA GLU A 251 -6.76 12.61 7.23
C GLU A 251 -7.27 11.16 7.23
N ALA A 252 -7.44 10.53 8.39
CA ALA A 252 -8.07 9.23 8.50
C ALA A 252 -9.55 9.28 8.09
N ASP A 253 -10.29 10.32 8.47
CA ASP A 253 -11.67 10.53 8.05
C ASP A 253 -11.75 10.87 6.56
N ARG A 254 -10.78 11.60 6.00
CA ARG A 254 -10.66 11.83 4.56
C ARG A 254 -10.43 10.52 3.79
N LEU A 255 -9.47 9.70 4.23
CA LEU A 255 -9.18 8.40 3.60
C LEU A 255 -10.35 7.42 3.75
N LYS A 256 -11.00 7.40 4.92
CA LYS A 256 -12.21 6.60 5.16
C LYS A 256 -13.37 7.09 4.29
N CYS A 257 -13.58 8.40 4.18
CA CYS A 257 -14.63 8.99 3.36
C CYS A 257 -14.40 8.67 1.88
N ALA A 258 -13.19 8.88 1.36
CA ALA A 258 -12.84 8.50 -0.01
C ALA A 258 -13.01 7.00 -0.27
N SER A 259 -12.58 6.14 0.67
CA SER A 259 -12.77 4.69 0.56
C SER A 259 -14.25 4.29 0.63
N SER A 260 -15.05 4.98 1.45
CA SER A 260 -16.48 4.74 1.61
C SER A 260 -17.25 5.14 0.35
N VAL A 261 -16.98 6.33 -0.19
CA VAL A 261 -17.57 6.81 -1.45
C VAL A 261 -17.21 5.87 -2.59
N VAL A 262 -15.93 5.57 -2.81
CA VAL A 262 -15.49 4.69 -3.91
C VAL A 262 -16.15 3.30 -3.80
N HIS A 263 -16.27 2.76 -2.58
CA HIS A 263 -16.93 1.48 -2.36
C HIS A 263 -18.44 1.53 -2.64
N GLN A 264 -19.14 2.55 -2.13
CA GLN A 264 -20.57 2.73 -2.39
C GLN A 264 -20.86 2.97 -3.88
N THR A 265 -20.01 3.75 -4.55
CA THR A 265 -20.10 3.96 -5.99
C THR A 265 -19.80 2.67 -6.77
N ASP A 266 -18.83 1.84 -6.38
CA ASP A 266 -18.62 0.53 -7.03
C ASP A 266 -19.88 -0.35 -6.93
N GLN A 267 -20.50 -0.41 -5.75
CA GLN A 267 -21.75 -1.17 -5.58
C GLN A 267 -22.86 -0.65 -6.49
N ALA A 268 -23.04 0.67 -6.57
CA ALA A 268 -24.03 1.28 -7.45
C ALA A 268 -23.72 1.02 -8.94
N CYS A 269 -22.46 1.20 -9.38
CA CYS A 269 -22.02 0.88 -10.73
C CYS A 269 -22.29 -0.59 -11.09
N ARG A 270 -22.03 -1.55 -10.18
CA ARG A 270 -22.34 -2.97 -10.41
C ARG A 270 -23.82 -3.20 -10.67
N ARG A 271 -24.72 -2.57 -9.89
CA ARG A 271 -26.18 -2.65 -10.13
C ARG A 271 -26.54 -2.10 -11.51
N ARG A 272 -25.96 -0.96 -11.90
CA ARG A 272 -26.19 -0.35 -13.23
C ARG A 272 -25.69 -1.20 -14.39
N ILE A 273 -24.55 -1.87 -14.22
CA ILE A 273 -24.03 -2.84 -15.19
C ILE A 273 -24.97 -4.04 -15.30
N SER A 274 -25.45 -4.59 -14.18
CA SER A 274 -26.43 -5.69 -14.19
C SER A 274 -27.73 -5.30 -14.92
N GLU A 275 -28.20 -4.07 -14.74
CA GLU A 275 -29.33 -3.52 -15.50
C GLU A 275 -29.02 -3.45 -17.00
N ALA A 276 -27.86 -2.91 -17.39
CA ALA A 276 -27.45 -2.82 -18.79
C ALA A 276 -27.35 -4.20 -19.46
N MET A 277 -26.79 -5.18 -18.74
CA MET A 277 -26.69 -6.56 -19.20
C MET A 277 -28.06 -7.22 -19.35
N ARG A 278 -29.05 -6.87 -18.51
CA ARG A 278 -30.43 -7.34 -18.64
C ARG A 278 -31.09 -6.74 -19.89
N THR A 279 -30.98 -5.42 -20.05
CA THR A 279 -31.53 -4.71 -21.22
C THR A 279 -30.92 -5.24 -22.53
N ALA A 280 -29.62 -5.52 -22.57
CA ALA A 280 -28.99 -6.12 -23.75
C ALA A 280 -29.56 -7.52 -24.07
N ARG A 281 -29.84 -8.35 -23.05
CA ARG A 281 -30.49 -9.66 -23.26
C ARG A 281 -31.93 -9.52 -23.79
N GLU A 282 -32.69 -8.57 -23.25
CA GLU A 282 -34.06 -8.27 -23.71
C GLU A 282 -34.08 -7.81 -25.17
N ASN A 283 -33.02 -7.12 -25.62
CA ASN A 283 -32.81 -6.71 -27.02
C ASN A 283 -32.17 -7.81 -27.89
N GLN A 284 -32.10 -9.06 -27.41
CA GLN A 284 -31.58 -10.21 -28.14
C GLN A 284 -30.16 -10.02 -28.68
N VAL A 285 -29.30 -9.35 -27.89
CA VAL A 285 -27.88 -9.17 -28.24
C VAL A 285 -27.15 -10.51 -28.30
N ALA A 286 -26.38 -10.72 -29.37
CA ALA A 286 -25.66 -11.97 -29.61
C ALA A 286 -24.67 -12.29 -28.47
N PRO A 287 -24.39 -13.57 -28.17
CA PRO A 287 -23.51 -13.96 -27.06
C PRO A 287 -22.09 -13.38 -27.11
N GLU A 288 -21.57 -13.11 -28.30
CA GLU A 288 -20.24 -12.50 -28.51
C GLU A 288 -20.25 -11.01 -28.15
N HIS A 289 -21.28 -10.27 -28.62
CA HIS A 289 -21.51 -8.87 -28.28
C HIS A 289 -21.84 -8.69 -26.78
N MET A 290 -22.50 -9.67 -26.16
CA MET A 290 -22.72 -9.70 -24.70
C MET A 290 -21.42 -9.80 -23.91
N ARG A 291 -20.46 -10.61 -24.37
CA ARG A 291 -19.11 -10.70 -23.77
C ARG A 291 -18.34 -9.38 -23.94
N SER A 292 -18.39 -8.80 -25.14
CA SER A 292 -17.79 -7.49 -25.43
C SER A 292 -18.36 -6.37 -24.54
N LEU A 293 -19.69 -6.31 -24.40
CA LEU A 293 -20.38 -5.36 -23.54
C LEU A 293 -19.94 -5.49 -22.08
N ALA A 294 -19.86 -6.71 -21.55
CA ALA A 294 -19.41 -6.95 -20.19
C ALA A 294 -17.97 -6.48 -19.96
N ALA A 295 -17.07 -6.73 -20.92
CA ALA A 295 -15.69 -6.28 -20.85
C ALA A 295 -15.59 -4.74 -20.84
N GLN A 296 -16.24 -4.07 -21.79
CA GLN A 296 -16.22 -2.61 -21.91
C GLN A 296 -16.84 -1.91 -20.69
N LEU A 297 -17.96 -2.43 -20.16
CA LEU A 297 -18.60 -1.87 -18.97
C LEU A 297 -17.73 -2.03 -17.71
N ASN A 298 -17.04 -3.16 -17.56
CA ASN A 298 -16.12 -3.38 -16.45
C ASN A 298 -14.86 -2.51 -16.56
N GLU A 299 -14.34 -2.31 -17.76
CA GLU A 299 -13.20 -1.42 -18.02
C GLU A 299 -13.56 0.06 -17.77
N SER A 300 -14.71 0.53 -18.28
CA SER A 300 -15.23 1.87 -17.99
C SER A 300 -15.42 2.06 -16.48
N LYS A 301 -16.03 1.08 -15.78
CA LYS A 301 -16.17 1.14 -14.31
C LYS A 301 -14.82 1.24 -13.60
N ALA A 302 -13.83 0.43 -13.99
CA ALA A 302 -12.51 0.45 -13.36
C ALA A 302 -11.83 1.81 -13.53
N THR A 303 -11.93 2.39 -14.74
CA THR A 303 -11.39 3.73 -15.05
C THR A 303 -12.13 4.82 -14.29
N PHE A 304 -13.46 4.75 -14.25
CA PHE A 304 -14.32 5.68 -13.55
C PHE A 304 -14.04 5.71 -12.05
N LEU A 305 -13.96 4.55 -11.38
CA LEU A 305 -13.67 4.46 -9.94
C LEU A 305 -12.26 4.95 -9.61
N HIS A 306 -11.29 4.71 -10.50
CA HIS A 306 -9.94 5.23 -10.36
C HIS A 306 -9.92 6.77 -10.42
N ASN A 307 -10.59 7.35 -11.42
CA ASN A 307 -10.69 8.80 -11.57
C ASN A 307 -11.46 9.46 -10.40
N LEU A 308 -12.56 8.84 -9.96
CA LEU A 308 -13.35 9.29 -8.81
C LEU A 308 -12.48 9.32 -7.55
N ARG A 309 -11.72 8.26 -7.29
CA ARG A 309 -10.79 8.21 -6.16
C ARG A 309 -9.75 9.33 -6.25
N ARG A 310 -9.19 9.56 -7.44
CA ARG A 310 -8.21 10.63 -7.65
C ARG A 310 -8.81 12.02 -7.36
N GLN A 311 -9.98 12.31 -7.92
CA GLN A 311 -10.70 13.57 -7.72
C GLN A 311 -11.02 13.82 -6.24
N PHE A 312 -11.54 12.83 -5.53
CA PHE A 312 -11.81 12.96 -4.09
C PHE A 312 -10.56 13.23 -3.26
N LEU A 313 -9.45 12.62 -3.64
CA LEU A 313 -8.18 12.87 -2.99
C LEU A 313 -7.60 14.24 -3.40
N GLU A 314 -7.93 14.81 -4.57
CA GLU A 314 -7.42 16.10 -5.07
C GLU A 314 -8.28 17.31 -4.65
N GLU A 315 -9.60 17.23 -4.77
CA GLU A 315 -10.54 18.34 -4.50
C GLU A 315 -10.74 18.62 -3.01
N ALA A 316 -10.53 17.62 -2.14
CA ALA A 316 -10.57 17.78 -0.68
C ALA A 316 -9.43 18.66 -0.11
N SER A 317 -8.50 19.12 -0.97
CA SER A 317 -7.48 20.12 -0.60
C SER A 317 -8.07 21.53 -0.45
N PHE A 318 -9.28 21.78 -0.97
CA PHE A 318 -9.85 23.13 -1.12
C PHE A 318 -11.15 23.41 -0.37
N THR A 319 -11.84 22.40 0.18
CA THR A 319 -13.10 22.61 0.90
C THR A 319 -12.88 22.67 2.42
N LYS A 320 -12.89 23.89 2.96
CA LYS A 320 -13.14 24.15 4.37
C LYS A 320 -14.56 23.69 4.73
N GLU A 321 -14.68 22.89 5.78
CA GLU A 321 -15.79 22.87 6.76
C GLU A 321 -17.24 22.63 6.27
N GLU A 322 -17.48 21.84 5.23
CA GLU A 322 -18.82 21.27 5.00
C GLU A 322 -18.78 19.75 5.13
N ASP A 323 -19.66 19.20 5.98
CA ASP A 323 -19.94 17.76 6.04
C ASP A 323 -20.28 17.27 4.63
N ILE A 324 -19.37 16.50 4.03
CA ILE A 324 -19.56 15.93 2.70
C ILE A 324 -20.67 14.89 2.81
N ASP A 325 -21.84 15.22 2.28
CA ASP A 325 -22.96 14.28 2.10
C ASP A 325 -22.54 13.18 1.11
N VAL A 326 -22.07 12.06 1.67
CA VAL A 326 -21.59 10.88 0.93
C VAL A 326 -22.65 10.39 -0.06
N GLU A 327 -23.92 10.40 0.33
CA GLU A 327 -25.02 9.89 -0.49
C GLU A 327 -25.22 10.78 -1.74
N ARG A 328 -25.24 12.10 -1.55
CA ARG A 328 -25.34 13.06 -2.66
C ARG A 328 -24.14 13.04 -3.61
N VAL A 329 -22.94 12.73 -3.13
CA VAL A 329 -21.78 12.60 -4.04
C VAL A 329 -21.79 11.27 -4.78
N VAL A 330 -22.19 10.17 -4.11
CA VAL A 330 -22.37 8.88 -4.77
C VAL A 330 -23.43 8.99 -5.87
N GLU A 331 -24.56 9.66 -5.64
CA GLU A 331 -25.59 9.89 -6.66
C GLU A 331 -25.03 10.62 -7.89
N ARG A 332 -24.34 11.75 -7.69
CA ARG A 332 -23.72 12.50 -8.80
C ARG A 332 -22.70 11.68 -9.57
N ALA A 333 -21.86 10.94 -8.88
CA ALA A 333 -20.88 10.05 -9.51
C ALA A 333 -21.57 8.96 -10.34
N VAL A 334 -22.61 8.34 -9.79
CA VAL A 334 -23.39 7.30 -10.48
C VAL A 334 -24.11 7.85 -11.71
N ASP A 335 -24.55 9.12 -11.69
CA ASP A 335 -25.16 9.76 -12.85
C ASP A 335 -24.18 9.97 -14.01
N VAL A 336 -22.94 10.36 -13.70
CA VAL A 336 -21.86 10.46 -14.71
C VAL A 336 -21.61 9.08 -15.33
N PHE A 337 -21.42 8.06 -14.50
CA PHE A 337 -21.22 6.69 -14.98
C PHE A 337 -22.41 6.18 -15.81
N ASN A 338 -23.64 6.53 -15.42
CA ASN A 338 -24.84 6.16 -16.17
C ASN A 338 -24.86 6.73 -17.59
N HIS A 339 -24.25 7.90 -17.82
CA HIS A 339 -24.15 8.47 -19.16
C HIS A 339 -23.22 7.63 -20.04
N GLU A 340 -22.00 7.36 -19.58
CA GLU A 340 -21.04 6.51 -20.29
C GLU A 340 -21.61 5.11 -20.54
N LYS A 341 -22.27 4.51 -19.54
CA LYS A 341 -22.94 3.22 -19.65
C LYS A 341 -23.97 3.21 -20.78
N LYS A 342 -24.79 4.25 -20.88
CA LYS A 342 -25.84 4.36 -21.93
C LYS A 342 -25.21 4.43 -23.31
N GLU A 343 -24.11 5.16 -23.48
CA GLU A 343 -23.41 5.24 -24.76
C GLU A 343 -22.84 3.87 -25.19
N ILE A 344 -22.16 3.17 -24.28
CA ILE A 344 -21.61 1.83 -24.56
C ILE A 344 -22.74 0.86 -24.93
N LEU A 345 -23.83 0.87 -24.16
CA LEU A 345 -24.99 0.00 -24.41
C LEU A 345 -25.64 0.28 -25.77
N LEU A 346 -25.86 1.55 -26.12
CA LEU A 346 -26.44 1.94 -27.41
C LEU A 346 -25.54 1.53 -28.59
N ARG A 347 -24.22 1.66 -28.43
CA ARG A 347 -23.25 1.29 -29.46
C ARG A 347 -23.31 -0.22 -29.75
N ILE A 348 -23.26 -1.05 -28.72
CA ILE A 348 -23.37 -2.52 -28.84
C ILE A 348 -24.73 -2.94 -29.43
N ILE A 349 -25.84 -2.33 -29.00
CA ILE A 349 -27.16 -2.65 -29.54
C ILE A 349 -27.25 -2.30 -31.03
N ASN A 350 -26.64 -1.20 -31.47
CA ASN A 350 -26.62 -0.81 -32.87
C ASN A 350 -25.70 -1.67 -33.73
N GLU A 351 -24.58 -2.15 -33.17
CA GLU A 351 -23.67 -3.11 -33.84
C GLU A 351 -24.28 -4.52 -33.94
N ASN A 352 -25.34 -4.80 -33.17
CA ASN A 352 -26.07 -6.06 -33.19
C ASN A 352 -27.24 -6.09 -34.20
N LYS A 353 -27.57 -4.97 -34.85
CA LYS A 353 -28.53 -4.89 -35.96
C LYS A 353 -27.81 -5.02 -37.28
#